data_AF-A0A7V9LB00-F1
#
_entry.id   AF-A0A7V9LB00-F1
#
_cell.length_a   1.000
_cell.length_b   1.000
_cell.length_c   1.000
_cell.angle_alpha   90.00
_cell.angle_beta   90.00
_cell.angle_gamma   90.00
#
_symmetry.space_group_name_H-M   'P 1'
#
loop_
_entity.id
_entity.type
_entity.pdbx_description
1 polymer ?
#
loop_
_entity_poly.entity_id
_entity_poly.type
_entity_poly.pdbx_seq_one_letter_code
_entity_poly.pdbx_strand_id
1 'polypeptide(L)'
;MRAAADADDYLADPVGAWLGVPRGLVFCARPTLWGFALWGKPSEADVRRLVPLLARELAGDVADHASLIDVRRLEAGDPRAFGVLASYLKTHWQTFRTRVTRVALVRPPGLLGATVAGFYQVAGAPYPVRVFDHLPAAAAWLRAGSIVDTLDHAISGASSISPIVVELRRWLDAHLEEASLAKAAKCLSRASRSLQRDLGSASSSFQRELDAARLRLAKRLLADTDSPITEIAYDVGCASPQHFSTLFRRVEKVTPSVYRTRARARSARDPRASG
;
A
#
# COMPACT_ATOMS: atom_id res chain seq x y z
N MET A 1 -13.59 -3.41 10.75
CA MET A 1 -14.26 -4.18 9.68
C MET A 1 -14.11 -5.66 10.00
N ARG A 2 -15.16 -6.46 9.80
CA ARG A 2 -15.13 -7.92 9.95
C ARG A 2 -14.51 -8.58 8.71
N ALA A 3 -13.86 -9.73 8.88
CA ALA A 3 -13.50 -10.58 7.77
C ALA A 3 -14.74 -11.38 7.34
N ALA A 4 -15.11 -11.34 6.06
CA ALA A 4 -16.13 -12.20 5.51
C ALA A 4 -15.59 -13.63 5.35
N ALA A 5 -16.43 -14.63 5.59
CA ALA A 5 -16.05 -16.04 5.48
C ALA A 5 -15.76 -16.43 4.02
N ASP A 6 -16.59 -15.93 3.10
CA ASP A 6 -16.52 -16.21 1.67
C ASP A 6 -17.18 -15.08 0.85
N ALA A 7 -17.31 -15.30 -0.45
CA ALA A 7 -17.92 -14.36 -1.39
C ALA A 7 -19.41 -14.13 -1.11
N ASP A 8 -20.16 -15.16 -0.75
CA ASP A 8 -21.60 -15.05 -0.54
C ASP A 8 -21.90 -14.26 0.74
N ASP A 9 -21.15 -14.50 1.82
CA ASP A 9 -21.20 -13.71 3.05
C ASP A 9 -20.88 -12.22 2.78
N TYR A 10 -19.81 -11.94 2.03
CA TYR A 10 -19.45 -10.55 1.69
C TYR A 10 -20.51 -9.85 0.85
N LEU A 11 -21.06 -10.52 -0.17
CA LEU A 11 -22.03 -9.92 -1.09
C LEU A 11 -23.38 -9.66 -0.40
N ALA A 12 -23.77 -10.53 0.54
CA ALA A 12 -24.99 -10.41 1.33
C ALA A 12 -24.92 -9.25 2.34
N ASP A 13 -23.80 -9.10 3.05
CA ASP A 13 -23.60 -8.07 4.08
C ASP A 13 -22.21 -7.40 3.99
N PRO A 14 -22.00 -6.51 3.00
CA PRO A 14 -20.69 -5.93 2.74
C PRO A 14 -20.31 -4.82 3.74
N VAL A 15 -21.30 -4.16 4.36
CA VAL A 15 -21.06 -2.94 5.14
C VAL A 15 -20.27 -3.26 6.41
N GLY A 16 -19.11 -2.64 6.55
CA GLY A 16 -18.19 -2.93 7.64
C GLY A 16 -17.45 -4.25 7.48
N ALA A 17 -17.42 -4.85 6.28
CA ALA A 17 -16.75 -6.11 5.99
C ALA A 17 -15.63 -5.98 4.95
N TRP A 18 -14.74 -6.97 4.93
CA TRP A 18 -13.74 -7.17 3.88
C TRP A 18 -13.64 -8.65 3.51
N LEU A 19 -13.28 -8.94 2.27
CA LEU A 19 -13.03 -10.30 1.79
C LEU A 19 -11.66 -10.39 1.12
N GLY A 20 -10.85 -11.32 1.59
CA GLY A 20 -9.55 -11.63 1.00
C GLY A 20 -9.69 -12.42 -0.29
N VAL A 21 -8.88 -12.07 -1.28
CA VAL A 21 -8.66 -12.85 -2.50
C VAL A 21 -7.15 -13.07 -2.68
N PRO A 22 -6.70 -13.98 -3.57
CA PRO A 22 -5.28 -14.08 -3.86
C PRO A 22 -4.68 -12.72 -4.25
N ARG A 23 -3.70 -12.26 -3.46
CA ARG A 23 -2.98 -11.00 -3.68
C ARG A 23 -3.85 -9.74 -3.65
N GLY A 24 -5.01 -9.80 -3.01
CA GLY A 24 -5.89 -8.64 -2.87
C GLY A 24 -6.97 -8.81 -1.82
N LEU A 25 -7.72 -7.76 -1.58
CA LEU A 25 -8.99 -7.82 -0.86
C LEU A 25 -9.94 -6.76 -1.41
N VAL A 26 -11.24 -6.99 -1.23
CA VAL A 26 -12.28 -5.96 -1.35
C VAL A 26 -12.78 -5.58 0.05
N PHE A 27 -13.30 -4.37 0.20
CA PHE A 27 -13.95 -3.96 1.43
C PHE A 27 -15.05 -2.92 1.19
N CYS A 28 -15.99 -2.87 2.12
CA CYS A 28 -16.90 -1.74 2.31
C CYS A 28 -16.79 -1.30 3.76
N ALA A 29 -16.19 -0.13 3.98
CA ALA A 29 -15.92 0.37 5.33
C ALA A 29 -17.20 0.93 5.99
N ARG A 30 -18.04 1.55 5.16
CA ARG A 30 -19.36 2.11 5.48
C ARG A 30 -20.11 2.31 4.15
N PRO A 31 -21.44 2.55 4.15
CA PRO A 31 -22.22 2.64 2.91
C PRO A 31 -21.67 3.62 1.86
N THR A 32 -20.96 4.66 2.31
CA THR A 32 -20.39 5.73 1.46
C THR A 32 -18.88 5.58 1.21
N LEU A 33 -18.24 4.49 1.63
CA LEU A 33 -16.81 4.23 1.40
C LEU A 33 -16.54 2.77 1.10
N TRP A 34 -16.24 2.53 -0.17
CA TRP A 34 -15.87 1.23 -0.72
C TRP A 34 -14.39 1.23 -1.10
N GLY A 35 -13.88 0.07 -1.48
CA GLY A 35 -12.53 0.00 -2.01
C GLY A 35 -12.00 -1.40 -2.15
N PHE A 36 -10.76 -1.45 -2.61
CA PHE A 36 -9.99 -2.68 -2.68
C PHE A 36 -8.51 -2.38 -2.50
N ALA A 37 -7.77 -3.42 -2.16
CA ALA A 37 -6.32 -3.37 -2.11
C ALA A 37 -5.70 -4.52 -2.92
N LEU A 38 -4.56 -4.26 -3.54
CA LEU A 38 -3.75 -5.28 -4.23
C LEU A 38 -2.29 -5.21 -3.76
N TRP A 39 -1.63 -6.35 -3.69
CA TRP A 39 -0.23 -6.45 -3.28
C TRP A 39 0.56 -7.51 -4.06
N GLY A 40 1.88 -7.45 -3.98
CA GLY A 40 2.75 -8.38 -4.68
C GLY A 40 2.61 -8.24 -6.19
N LYS A 41 2.39 -9.36 -6.88
CA LYS A 41 2.32 -9.44 -8.35
C LYS A 41 0.99 -10.07 -8.78
N PRO A 42 -0.13 -9.34 -8.70
CA PRO A 42 -1.43 -9.87 -9.10
C PRO A 42 -1.42 -10.17 -10.61
N SER A 43 -1.84 -11.39 -10.94
CA SER A 43 -2.02 -11.86 -12.30
C SER A 43 -3.37 -11.45 -12.87
N GLU A 44 -3.56 -11.62 -14.17
CA GLU A 44 -4.88 -11.53 -14.81
C GLU A 44 -5.94 -12.37 -14.09
N ALA A 45 -5.61 -13.60 -13.70
CA ALA A 45 -6.54 -14.51 -13.02
C ALA A 45 -6.93 -13.99 -11.62
N ASP A 46 -6.00 -13.39 -10.89
CA ASP A 46 -6.26 -12.79 -9.58
C ASP A 46 -7.27 -11.63 -9.71
N VAL A 47 -7.08 -10.77 -10.71
CA VAL A 47 -7.99 -9.64 -10.97
C VAL A 47 -9.35 -10.11 -11.49
N ARG A 48 -9.42 -11.15 -12.32
CA ARG A 48 -10.71 -11.71 -12.78
C ARG A 48 -11.57 -12.23 -11.64
N ARG A 49 -10.95 -12.74 -10.56
CA ARG A 49 -11.67 -13.15 -9.33
C ARG A 49 -12.13 -11.95 -8.50
N LEU A 50 -11.41 -10.84 -8.56
CA LEU A 50 -11.74 -9.61 -7.84
C LEU A 50 -12.95 -8.88 -8.45
N VAL A 51 -13.05 -8.83 -9.79
CA VAL A 51 -14.05 -8.02 -10.50
C VAL A 51 -15.51 -8.27 -10.07
N PRO A 52 -16.01 -9.53 -9.94
CA PRO A 52 -17.37 -9.77 -9.49
C PRO A 52 -17.65 -9.20 -8.09
N LEU A 53 -16.65 -9.17 -7.22
CA LEU A 53 -16.76 -8.62 -5.87
C LEU A 53 -16.78 -7.09 -5.89
N LEU A 54 -16.01 -6.45 -6.78
CA LEU A 54 -16.06 -5.00 -7.00
C LEU A 54 -17.43 -4.56 -7.51
N ALA A 55 -18.02 -5.33 -8.42
CA ALA A 55 -19.32 -5.01 -9.02
C ALA A 55 -20.44 -4.82 -7.99
N ARG A 56 -20.30 -5.35 -6.76
CA ARG A 56 -21.24 -5.11 -5.66
C ARG A 56 -21.43 -3.63 -5.35
N GLU A 57 -20.38 -2.81 -5.46
CA GLU A 57 -20.45 -1.35 -5.20
C GLU A 57 -21.34 -0.61 -6.21
N LEU A 58 -21.61 -1.24 -7.36
CA LEU A 58 -22.37 -0.65 -8.47
C LEU A 58 -23.85 -1.07 -8.49
N ALA A 59 -24.27 -1.92 -7.56
CA ALA A 59 -25.64 -2.38 -7.50
C ALA A 59 -26.63 -1.24 -7.19
N GLY A 60 -27.88 -1.39 -7.65
CA GLY A 60 -28.89 -0.33 -7.61
C GLY A 60 -29.24 0.17 -6.20
N ASP A 61 -29.07 -0.69 -5.20
CA ASP A 61 -29.32 -0.46 -3.78
C ASP A 61 -28.17 0.25 -3.05
N VAL A 62 -27.01 0.41 -3.68
CA VAL A 62 -25.84 1.07 -3.08
C VAL A 62 -25.93 2.58 -3.24
N ALA A 63 -25.69 3.30 -2.15
CA ALA A 63 -25.63 4.75 -2.13
C ALA A 63 -24.40 5.28 -2.89
N ASP A 64 -24.45 6.56 -3.28
CA ASP A 64 -23.30 7.23 -3.85
C ASP A 64 -22.14 7.24 -2.84
N HIS A 65 -20.96 6.88 -3.31
CA HIS A 65 -19.83 6.59 -2.44
C HIS A 65 -18.52 7.11 -2.99
N ALA A 66 -17.50 7.19 -2.13
CA ALA A 66 -16.13 7.32 -2.57
C ALA A 66 -15.46 5.93 -2.56
N SER A 67 -14.43 5.75 -3.40
CA SER A 67 -13.66 4.51 -3.44
C SER A 67 -12.19 4.74 -3.09
N LEU A 68 -11.64 3.86 -2.26
CA LEU A 68 -10.23 3.85 -1.85
C LEU A 68 -9.53 2.64 -2.50
N ILE A 69 -8.50 2.92 -3.29
CA ILE A 69 -7.72 1.92 -3.99
C ILE A 69 -6.31 1.93 -3.41
N ASP A 70 -5.98 0.93 -2.59
CA ASP A 70 -4.66 0.81 -1.98
C ASP A 70 -3.80 -0.25 -2.70
N VAL A 71 -2.89 0.24 -3.54
CA VAL A 71 -1.97 -0.60 -4.30
C VAL A 71 -0.51 -0.30 -3.97
N ARG A 72 -0.25 0.36 -2.83
CA ARG A 72 1.10 0.72 -2.35
C ARG A 72 2.05 -0.47 -2.23
N ARG A 73 1.49 -1.67 -2.05
CA ARG A 73 2.21 -2.93 -1.85
C ARG A 73 2.37 -3.74 -3.14
N LEU A 74 2.06 -3.17 -4.31
CA LEU A 74 2.38 -3.80 -5.60
C LEU A 74 3.88 -3.82 -5.84
N GLU A 75 4.38 -4.95 -6.30
CA GLU A 75 5.76 -5.20 -6.69
C GLU A 75 5.94 -5.23 -8.22
N ALA A 76 4.89 -5.60 -8.97
CA ALA A 76 4.88 -5.58 -10.42
C ALA A 76 3.47 -5.37 -10.97
N GLY A 77 3.40 -4.83 -12.18
CA GLY A 77 2.17 -4.65 -12.94
C GLY A 77 2.11 -5.63 -14.11
N ASP A 78 1.09 -6.48 -14.15
CA ASP A 78 0.79 -7.33 -15.30
C ASP A 78 -0.12 -6.56 -16.29
N PRO A 79 0.32 -6.27 -17.53
CA PRO A 79 -0.49 -5.57 -18.52
C PRO A 79 -1.85 -6.22 -18.78
N ARG A 80 -1.96 -7.55 -18.69
CA ARG A 80 -3.23 -8.25 -18.87
C ARG A 80 -4.18 -8.00 -17.71
N ALA A 81 -3.66 -7.97 -16.49
CA ALA A 81 -4.42 -7.60 -15.29
C ALA A 81 -4.96 -6.15 -15.39
N PHE A 82 -4.15 -5.21 -15.88
CA PHE A 82 -4.62 -3.85 -16.19
C PHE A 82 -5.71 -3.85 -17.26
N GLY A 83 -5.56 -4.66 -18.31
CA GLY A 83 -6.57 -4.82 -19.36
C GLY A 83 -7.93 -5.27 -18.81
N VAL A 84 -7.95 -6.19 -17.84
CA VAL A 84 -9.19 -6.62 -17.17
C VAL A 84 -9.85 -5.46 -16.42
N LEU A 85 -9.10 -4.69 -15.62
CA LEU A 85 -9.64 -3.53 -14.90
C LEU A 85 -10.11 -2.42 -15.85
N ALA A 86 -9.37 -2.15 -16.93
CA ALA A 86 -9.75 -1.17 -17.94
C ALA A 86 -11.05 -1.57 -18.64
N SER A 87 -11.19 -2.85 -19.01
CA SER A 87 -12.41 -3.39 -19.59
C SER A 87 -13.58 -3.26 -18.61
N TYR A 88 -13.39 -3.64 -17.34
CA TYR A 88 -14.40 -3.51 -16.29
C TYR A 88 -14.87 -2.06 -16.11
N LEU A 89 -13.95 -1.10 -16.03
CA LEU A 89 -14.26 0.33 -15.92
C LEU A 89 -15.06 0.83 -17.13
N LYS A 90 -14.64 0.45 -18.34
CA LYS A 90 -15.30 0.84 -19.59
C LYS A 90 -16.70 0.25 -19.71
N THR A 91 -16.88 -1.03 -19.36
CA THR A 91 -18.18 -1.71 -19.41
C THR A 91 -19.19 -1.07 -18.46
N HIS A 92 -18.75 -0.62 -17.28
CA HIS A 92 -19.62 -0.05 -16.25
C HIS A 92 -19.56 1.48 -16.18
N TRP A 93 -19.04 2.12 -17.23
CA TRP A 93 -18.70 3.54 -17.25
C TRP A 93 -19.81 4.47 -16.75
N GLN A 94 -21.02 4.27 -17.27
CA GLN A 94 -22.17 5.11 -16.96
C GLN A 94 -22.59 4.96 -15.49
N THR A 95 -22.57 3.75 -14.95
CA THR A 95 -22.89 3.49 -13.53
C THR A 95 -21.82 4.08 -12.63
N PHE A 96 -20.54 3.94 -12.98
CA PHE A 96 -19.45 4.57 -12.25
C PHE A 96 -19.59 6.09 -12.20
N ARG A 97 -19.97 6.71 -13.33
CA ARG A 97 -20.18 8.16 -13.42
C ARG A 97 -21.27 8.66 -12.47
N THR A 98 -22.31 7.88 -12.24
CA THR A 98 -23.44 8.29 -11.39
C THR A 98 -23.27 7.90 -9.93
N ARG A 99 -22.53 6.83 -9.62
CA ARG A 99 -22.42 6.27 -8.26
C ARG A 99 -21.13 6.63 -7.53
N VAL A 100 -20.00 6.72 -8.24
CA VAL A 100 -18.70 6.97 -7.61
C VAL A 100 -18.39 8.45 -7.63
N THR A 101 -18.45 9.06 -6.44
CA THR A 101 -18.25 10.51 -6.25
C THR A 101 -16.79 10.94 -6.45
N ARG A 102 -15.84 10.08 -6.07
CA ARG A 102 -14.39 10.29 -6.16
C ARG A 102 -13.59 9.05 -5.77
N VAL A 103 -12.36 8.96 -6.28
CA VAL A 103 -11.42 7.88 -5.99
C VAL A 103 -10.14 8.42 -5.38
N ALA A 104 -9.70 7.80 -4.28
CA ALA A 104 -8.35 7.96 -3.75
C ALA A 104 -7.49 6.76 -4.17
N LEU A 105 -6.47 6.99 -4.98
CA LEU A 105 -5.52 5.97 -5.39
C LEU A 105 -4.23 6.10 -4.60
N VAL A 106 -3.87 5.09 -3.82
CA VAL A 106 -2.62 5.05 -3.07
C VAL A 106 -1.63 4.13 -3.77
N ARG A 107 -0.53 4.70 -4.27
CA ARG A 107 0.38 4.02 -5.21
C ARG A 107 1.71 3.61 -4.58
N PRO A 108 2.41 2.60 -5.14
CA PRO A 108 3.80 2.32 -4.75
C PRO A 108 4.71 3.46 -5.26
N PRO A 109 5.93 3.63 -4.71
CA PRO A 109 6.88 4.59 -5.23
C PRO A 109 7.46 4.14 -6.59
N GLY A 110 8.14 5.06 -7.28
CA GLY A 110 8.92 4.75 -8.49
C GLY A 110 8.09 4.58 -9.76
N LEU A 111 8.68 3.91 -10.75
CA LEU A 111 8.09 3.76 -12.09
C LEU A 111 6.76 3.00 -12.06
N LEU A 112 6.67 1.94 -11.25
CA LEU A 112 5.43 1.18 -11.10
C LEU A 112 4.28 2.07 -10.60
N GLY A 113 4.55 2.96 -9.64
CA GLY A 113 3.58 3.94 -9.18
C GLY A 113 3.14 4.94 -10.24
N ALA A 114 4.07 5.36 -11.11
CA ALA A 114 3.74 6.22 -12.24
C ALA A 114 2.84 5.51 -13.25
N THR A 115 3.12 4.24 -13.56
CA THR A 115 2.28 3.41 -14.43
C THR A 115 0.87 3.23 -13.87
N VAL A 116 0.76 2.90 -12.57
CA VAL A 116 -0.53 2.76 -11.88
C VAL A 116 -1.30 4.09 -11.90
N ALA A 117 -0.65 5.22 -11.66
CA ALA A 117 -1.30 6.53 -11.70
C ALA A 117 -1.79 6.89 -13.12
N GLY A 118 -1.03 6.55 -14.15
CA GLY A 118 -1.39 6.78 -15.56
C GLY A 118 -2.56 5.92 -16.04
N PHE A 119 -2.90 4.83 -15.35
CA PHE A 119 -4.01 3.94 -15.72
C PHE A 119 -5.32 4.71 -15.97
N TYR A 120 -5.72 5.59 -15.05
CA TYR A 120 -6.97 6.34 -15.16
C TYR A 120 -6.95 7.42 -16.23
N GLN A 121 -5.77 7.88 -16.66
CA GLN A 121 -5.66 8.78 -17.80
C GLN A 121 -5.91 8.02 -19.11
N VAL A 122 -5.42 6.79 -19.21
CA VAL A 122 -5.55 5.94 -20.40
C VAL A 122 -6.94 5.30 -20.49
N ALA A 123 -7.44 4.74 -19.39
CA ALA A 123 -8.76 4.13 -19.35
C ALA A 123 -9.89 5.18 -19.42
N GLY A 124 -9.56 6.44 -19.15
CA GLY A 124 -10.50 7.50 -18.76
C GLY A 124 -11.04 7.21 -17.36
N ALA A 125 -11.20 8.19 -16.48
CA ALA A 125 -12.01 8.01 -15.27
C ALA A 125 -13.32 8.80 -15.44
N PRO A 126 -14.50 8.24 -15.13
CA PRO A 126 -15.76 8.96 -15.17
C PRO A 126 -15.98 9.83 -13.91
N TYR A 127 -15.01 9.83 -13.01
CA TYR A 127 -15.04 10.45 -11.69
C TYR A 127 -13.69 11.10 -11.37
N PRO A 128 -13.64 12.05 -10.41
CA PRO A 128 -12.38 12.61 -9.93
C PRO A 128 -11.48 11.54 -9.29
N VAL A 129 -10.23 11.45 -9.73
CA VAL A 129 -9.21 10.58 -9.15
C VAL A 129 -8.11 11.45 -8.54
N ARG A 130 -7.78 11.23 -7.26
CA ARG A 130 -6.61 11.84 -6.63
C ARG A 130 -5.62 10.75 -6.23
N VAL A 131 -4.35 10.97 -6.59
CA VAL A 131 -3.25 10.03 -6.33
C VAL A 131 -2.48 10.45 -5.08
N PHE A 132 -2.18 9.48 -4.22
CA PHE A 132 -1.49 9.67 -2.95
C PHE A 132 -0.31 8.71 -2.85
N ASP A 133 0.75 9.15 -2.18
CA ASP A 133 1.91 8.30 -1.88
C ASP A 133 1.73 7.57 -0.52
N HIS A 134 0.81 8.01 0.34
CA HIS A 134 0.57 7.47 1.68
C HIS A 134 -0.92 7.31 2.00
N LEU A 135 -1.30 6.20 2.63
CA LEU A 135 -2.70 5.90 3.00
C LEU A 135 -3.29 6.90 4.01
N PRO A 136 -2.58 7.37 5.05
CA PRO A 136 -3.13 8.37 5.96
C PRO A 136 -3.64 9.64 5.26
N ALA A 137 -2.90 10.14 4.27
CA ALA A 137 -3.30 11.32 3.48
C ALA A 137 -4.55 11.03 2.62
N ALA A 138 -4.61 9.86 1.98
CA ALA A 138 -5.78 9.42 1.22
C ALA A 138 -7.01 9.27 2.12
N ALA A 139 -6.85 8.64 3.28
CA ALA A 139 -7.90 8.44 4.27
C ALA A 139 -8.41 9.77 4.83
N ALA A 140 -7.53 10.73 5.12
CA ALA A 140 -7.91 12.08 5.56
C ALA A 140 -8.75 12.80 4.49
N TRP A 141 -8.33 12.76 3.23
CA TRP A 141 -9.07 13.34 2.11
C TRP A 141 -10.47 12.70 1.93
N LEU A 142 -10.58 11.40 2.18
CA LEU A 142 -11.84 10.65 2.18
C LEU A 142 -12.68 10.83 3.45
N ARG A 143 -12.20 11.60 4.44
CA ARG A 143 -12.82 11.74 5.77
C ARG A 143 -13.04 10.39 6.44
N ALA A 144 -12.00 9.56 6.42
CA ALA A 144 -12.02 8.16 6.84
C ALA A 144 -10.74 7.77 7.60
N GLY A 145 -10.21 8.65 8.47
CA GLY A 145 -8.93 8.40 9.16
C GLY A 145 -8.83 7.06 9.90
N SER A 146 -9.95 6.55 10.45
CA SER A 146 -10.01 5.24 11.13
C SER A 146 -9.81 4.02 10.22
N ILE A 147 -9.86 4.20 8.88
CA ILE A 147 -9.65 3.10 7.94
C ILE A 147 -8.19 2.64 7.87
N VAL A 148 -7.24 3.50 8.25
CA VAL A 148 -5.80 3.24 8.09
C VAL A 148 -5.41 1.96 8.80
N ASP A 149 -5.63 1.91 10.11
CA ASP A 149 -5.27 0.75 10.92
C ASP A 149 -6.10 -0.47 10.54
N THR A 150 -7.40 -0.28 10.29
CA THR A 150 -8.31 -1.37 9.95
C THR A 150 -7.90 -2.06 8.64
N LEU A 151 -7.56 -1.28 7.61
CA LEU A 151 -7.15 -1.81 6.32
C LEU A 151 -5.78 -2.47 6.37
N ASP A 152 -4.83 -1.92 7.14
CA ASP A 152 -3.52 -2.56 7.32
C ASP A 152 -3.64 -3.91 8.06
N HIS A 153 -4.52 -4.03 9.05
CA HIS A 153 -4.82 -5.33 9.68
C HIS A 153 -5.53 -6.29 8.73
N ALA A 154 -6.50 -5.82 7.93
CA ALA A 154 -7.20 -6.64 6.93
C ALA A 154 -6.25 -7.17 5.85
N ILE A 155 -5.39 -6.32 5.29
CA ILE A 155 -4.36 -6.72 4.32
C ILE A 155 -3.44 -7.76 4.93
N SER A 156 -3.02 -7.58 6.18
CA SER A 156 -2.18 -8.55 6.88
C SER A 156 -2.86 -9.92 7.00
N GLY A 157 -4.14 -9.96 7.37
CA GLY A 157 -4.93 -11.20 7.44
C GLY A 157 -5.14 -11.86 6.07
N ALA A 158 -5.45 -11.08 5.04
CA ALA A 158 -5.78 -11.56 3.69
C ALA A 158 -4.56 -12.03 2.88
N SER A 159 -3.40 -11.43 3.12
CA SER A 159 -2.21 -11.62 2.29
C SER A 159 -1.38 -12.85 2.65
N SER A 160 -1.76 -13.58 3.71
CA SER A 160 -0.88 -14.52 4.40
C SER A 160 0.49 -13.90 4.70
N ILE A 161 0.59 -12.57 4.82
CA ILE A 161 1.77 -11.94 5.41
C ILE A 161 1.71 -12.36 6.86
N SER A 162 2.59 -13.29 7.22
CA SER A 162 2.64 -13.87 8.56
C SER A 162 2.53 -12.75 9.59
N PRO A 163 1.61 -12.84 10.59
CA PRO A 163 1.43 -11.80 11.61
C PRO A 163 2.74 -11.35 12.22
N ILE A 164 3.71 -12.25 12.33
CA ILE A 164 5.07 -11.96 12.83
C ILE A 164 5.83 -10.92 11.99
N VAL A 165 5.62 -10.88 10.67
CA VAL A 165 6.27 -9.91 9.77
C VAL A 165 5.68 -8.51 10.02
N VAL A 166 4.38 -8.44 10.30
CA VAL A 166 3.67 -7.18 10.58
C VAL A 166 4.08 -6.64 11.94
N GLU A 167 4.10 -7.50 12.96
CA GLU A 167 4.58 -7.15 14.30
C GLU A 167 6.04 -6.68 14.26
N LEU A 168 6.91 -7.39 13.52
CA LEU A 168 8.29 -6.99 13.32
C LEU A 168 8.41 -5.63 12.65
N ARG A 169 7.63 -5.35 11.59
CA ARG A 169 7.65 -4.04 10.92
C ARG A 169 7.24 -2.92 11.87
N ARG A 170 6.17 -3.11 12.64
CA ARG A 170 5.69 -2.13 13.63
C ARG A 170 6.76 -1.86 14.68
N TRP A 171 7.42 -2.91 15.17
CA TRP A 171 8.50 -2.78 16.13
C TRP A 171 9.71 -2.03 15.52
N LEU A 172 10.11 -2.38 14.30
CA LEU A 172 11.21 -1.73 13.57
C LEU A 172 10.96 -0.25 13.28
N ASP A 173 9.71 0.13 12.96
CA ASP A 173 9.37 1.54 12.73
C ASP A 173 9.49 2.40 14.00
N ALA A 174 9.41 1.78 15.19
CA ALA A 174 9.55 2.45 16.49
C ALA A 174 10.95 2.33 17.13
N HIS A 175 11.75 1.33 16.74
CA HIS A 175 13.03 0.99 17.41
C HIS A 175 14.18 0.79 16.42
N LEU A 176 14.18 1.54 15.32
CA LEU A 176 15.09 1.32 14.19
C LEU A 176 16.58 1.44 14.57
N GLU A 177 16.93 2.44 15.38
CA GLU A 177 18.32 2.76 15.74
C GLU A 177 19.01 1.59 16.47
N GLU A 178 18.27 0.95 17.37
CA GLU A 178 18.76 -0.15 18.19
C GLU A 178 18.39 -1.54 17.66
N ALA A 179 17.87 -1.62 16.43
CA ALA A 179 17.26 -2.82 15.91
C ALA A 179 18.28 -3.97 15.78
N SER A 180 18.04 -5.05 16.53
CA SER A 180 18.74 -6.32 16.37
C SER A 180 17.75 -7.48 16.41
N LEU A 181 18.12 -8.61 15.79
CA LEU A 181 17.28 -9.81 15.81
C LEU A 181 16.96 -10.24 17.25
N ALA A 182 17.93 -10.16 18.16
CA ALA A 182 17.75 -10.54 19.56
C ALA A 182 16.76 -9.63 20.29
N LYS A 183 16.85 -8.30 20.09
CA LYS A 183 15.93 -7.34 20.68
C LYS A 183 14.51 -7.50 20.11
N ALA A 184 14.39 -7.63 18.79
CA ALA A 184 13.12 -7.88 18.13
C ALA A 184 12.47 -9.18 18.63
N ALA A 185 13.22 -10.28 18.68
CA ALA A 185 12.72 -11.56 19.17
C ALA A 185 12.23 -11.46 20.63
N LYS A 186 13.01 -10.81 21.50
CA LYS A 186 12.62 -10.58 22.90
C LYS A 186 11.33 -9.76 23.01
N CYS A 187 11.22 -8.64 22.29
CA CYS A 187 10.03 -7.78 22.33
C CYS A 187 8.79 -8.47 21.73
N LEU A 188 8.98 -9.36 20.76
CA LEU A 188 7.91 -10.13 20.13
C LEU A 188 7.61 -11.45 20.87
N SER A 189 8.17 -11.66 22.07
CA SER A 189 7.98 -12.88 22.87
C SER A 189 8.31 -14.16 22.07
N ARG A 190 9.48 -14.16 21.41
CA ARG A 190 10.00 -15.25 20.59
C ARG A 190 11.49 -15.50 20.88
N ALA A 191 11.93 -16.72 20.63
CA ALA A 191 13.35 -17.02 20.48
C ALA A 191 13.84 -16.56 19.09
N SER A 192 15.09 -16.09 18.98
CA SER A 192 15.65 -15.59 17.72
C SER A 192 15.56 -16.59 16.56
N ARG A 193 15.82 -17.89 16.82
CA ARG A 193 15.68 -18.96 15.81
C ARG A 193 14.23 -19.15 15.35
N SER A 194 13.27 -19.05 16.26
CA SER A 194 11.85 -19.15 15.91
C SER A 194 11.43 -17.97 15.06
N LEU A 195 11.81 -16.74 15.44
CA LEU A 195 11.56 -15.55 14.64
C LEU A 195 12.17 -15.68 13.22
N GLN A 196 13.42 -16.13 13.10
CA GLN A 196 14.04 -16.36 11.79
C GLN A 196 13.29 -17.41 10.97
N ARG A 197 12.85 -18.51 11.59
CA ARG A 197 12.07 -19.56 10.92
C ARG A 197 10.73 -19.03 10.45
N ASP A 198 9.99 -18.32 11.31
CA ASP A 198 8.68 -17.77 11.00
C ASP A 198 8.75 -16.73 9.87
N LEU A 199 9.82 -15.90 9.87
CA LEU A 199 10.11 -14.98 8.77
C LEU A 199 10.48 -15.73 7.48
N GLY A 200 11.28 -16.78 7.58
CA GLY A 200 11.67 -17.62 6.45
C GLY A 200 10.46 -18.31 5.80
N SER A 201 9.55 -18.86 6.59
CA SER A 201 8.27 -19.43 6.12
C SER A 201 7.39 -18.38 5.43
N ALA A 202 7.50 -17.11 5.84
CA ALA A 202 6.84 -15.98 5.19
C ALA A 202 7.63 -15.39 4.00
N SER A 203 8.62 -16.11 3.47
CA SER A 203 9.51 -15.64 2.39
C SER A 203 10.21 -14.30 2.69
N SER A 204 10.49 -14.02 3.96
CA SER A 204 11.18 -12.81 4.42
C SER A 204 12.38 -13.16 5.32
N SER A 205 13.06 -12.13 5.81
CA SER A 205 14.14 -12.24 6.78
C SER A 205 14.24 -10.97 7.61
N PHE A 206 14.84 -11.06 8.79
CA PHE A 206 15.04 -9.89 9.65
C PHE A 206 15.83 -8.79 8.92
N GLN A 207 16.90 -9.14 8.20
CA GLN A 207 17.70 -8.17 7.46
C GLN A 207 16.89 -7.49 6.35
N ARG A 208 16.03 -8.23 5.66
CA ARG A 208 15.18 -7.67 4.60
C ARG A 208 14.18 -6.65 5.16
N GLU A 209 13.54 -6.98 6.28
CA GLU A 209 12.58 -6.08 6.92
C GLU A 209 13.26 -4.87 7.56
N LEU A 210 14.45 -5.05 8.13
CA LEU A 210 15.28 -3.97 8.64
C LEU A 210 15.69 -3.01 7.52
N ASP A 211 16.25 -3.51 6.42
CA ASP A 211 16.61 -2.71 5.25
C ASP A 211 15.42 -1.92 4.71
N ALA A 212 14.23 -2.54 4.65
CA ALA A 212 13.00 -1.88 4.24
C ALA A 212 12.59 -0.75 5.21
N ALA A 213 12.71 -0.95 6.52
CA ALA A 213 12.44 0.08 7.52
C ALA A 213 13.41 1.27 7.41
N ARG A 214 14.71 0.98 7.24
CA ARG A 214 15.75 2.01 7.01
C ARG A 214 15.43 2.86 5.78
N LEU A 215 15.04 2.21 4.68
CA LEU A 215 14.69 2.93 3.46
C LEU A 215 13.40 3.75 3.60
N ARG A 216 12.41 3.29 4.36
CA ARG A 216 11.21 4.11 4.66
C ARG A 216 11.58 5.39 5.39
N LEU A 217 12.42 5.30 6.43
CA LEU A 217 12.89 6.49 7.14
C LEU A 217 13.76 7.38 6.24
N ALA A 218 14.70 6.80 5.49
CA ALA A 218 15.58 7.56 4.61
C ALA A 218 14.79 8.38 3.58
N LYS A 219 13.76 7.79 2.98
CA LYS A 219 12.90 8.50 2.01
C LYS A 219 12.20 9.70 2.64
N ARG A 220 11.71 9.58 3.89
CA ARG A 220 11.12 10.69 4.65
C ARG A 220 12.15 11.79 4.88
N LEU A 221 13.30 11.45 5.47
CA LEU A 221 14.37 12.42 5.72
C LEU A 221 14.85 13.11 4.43
N LEU A 222 14.99 12.37 3.32
CA LEU A 222 15.36 12.92 2.02
C LEU A 222 14.32 13.88 1.45
N ALA A 223 13.03 13.67 1.75
CA ALA A 223 11.95 14.51 1.28
C ALA A 223 11.77 15.76 2.17
N ASP A 224 11.90 15.59 3.48
CA ASP A 224 11.42 16.54 4.49
C ASP A 224 12.55 17.39 5.10
N THR A 225 13.81 17.00 4.93
CA THR A 225 14.97 17.67 5.56
C THR A 225 16.07 18.00 4.56
N ASP A 226 16.93 18.96 4.92
CA ASP A 226 18.17 19.31 4.20
C ASP A 226 19.41 18.54 4.65
N SER A 227 19.29 17.63 5.62
CA SER A 227 20.41 16.89 6.21
C SER A 227 21.29 16.24 5.12
N PRO A 228 22.63 16.30 5.21
CA PRO A 228 23.53 15.62 4.29
C PRO A 228 23.20 14.14 4.12
N ILE A 229 23.40 13.60 2.92
CA ILE A 229 23.15 12.17 2.61
C ILE A 229 23.96 11.25 3.54
N THR A 230 25.15 11.70 3.94
CA THR A 230 26.01 11.01 4.90
C THR A 230 25.40 10.95 6.29
N GLU A 231 24.79 12.03 6.77
CA GLU A 231 24.10 12.09 8.07
C GLU A 231 22.86 11.19 8.05
N ILE A 232 22.03 11.31 7.01
CA ILE A 232 20.85 10.44 6.82
C ILE A 232 21.24 8.97 6.82
N ALA A 233 22.38 8.59 6.25
CA ALA A 233 22.84 7.22 6.27
C ALA A 233 23.07 6.70 7.71
N TYR A 234 23.61 7.52 8.59
CA TYR A 234 23.80 7.19 10.00
C TYR A 234 22.49 7.24 10.79
N ASP A 235 21.62 8.22 10.54
CA ASP A 235 20.32 8.36 11.20
C ASP A 235 19.40 7.16 10.95
N VAL A 236 19.47 6.57 9.76
CA VAL A 236 18.74 5.33 9.46
C VAL A 236 19.47 4.07 9.91
N GLY A 237 20.58 4.20 10.63
CA GLY A 237 21.33 3.10 11.22
C GLY A 237 22.11 2.26 10.21
N CYS A 238 22.56 2.81 9.07
CA CYS A 238 23.49 2.11 8.19
C CYS A 238 24.93 2.19 8.72
N ALA A 239 25.71 1.12 8.53
CA ALA A 239 27.10 1.07 8.97
C ALA A 239 28.03 2.06 8.25
N SER A 240 27.67 2.45 7.02
CA SER A 240 28.40 3.48 6.27
C SER A 240 27.53 4.15 5.20
N PRO A 241 27.88 5.38 4.76
CA PRO A 241 27.22 6.05 3.63
C PRO A 241 27.30 5.27 2.31
N GLN A 242 28.38 4.51 2.09
CA GLN A 242 28.56 3.67 0.91
C GLN A 242 27.57 2.49 0.93
N HIS A 243 27.41 1.84 2.09
CA HIS A 243 26.42 0.78 2.27
C HIS A 243 25.00 1.29 2.05
N PHE A 244 24.66 2.45 2.64
CA PHE A 244 23.39 3.12 2.43
C PHE A 244 23.12 3.41 0.95
N SER A 245 24.08 4.02 0.25
CA SER A 245 23.93 4.38 -1.16
C SER A 245 23.71 3.16 -2.05
N THR A 246 24.37 2.05 -1.73
CA THR A 246 24.23 0.77 -2.45
C THR A 246 22.87 0.14 -2.19
N LEU A 247 22.45 0.08 -0.92
CA LEU A 247 21.13 -0.42 -0.52
C LEU A 247 20.02 0.39 -1.19
N PHE A 248 20.10 1.71 -1.11
CA PHE A 248 19.10 2.62 -1.67
C PHE A 248 19.01 2.45 -3.19
N ARG A 249 20.14 2.43 -3.90
CA ARG A 249 20.16 2.23 -5.36
C ARG A 249 19.64 0.85 -5.76
N ARG A 250 19.98 -0.20 -5.01
CA ARG A 250 19.51 -1.57 -5.29
C ARG A 250 17.99 -1.66 -5.27
N VAL A 251 17.36 -1.02 -4.28
CA VAL A 251 15.91 -1.08 -4.06
C VAL A 251 15.17 -0.04 -4.89
N GLU A 252 15.57 1.23 -4.84
CA GLU A 252 14.86 2.34 -5.52
C GLU A 252 15.28 2.55 -6.98
N LYS A 253 16.33 1.84 -7.44
CA LYS A 253 16.92 1.97 -8.78
C LYS A 253 17.50 3.36 -9.09
N VAL A 254 17.57 4.26 -8.12
CA VAL A 254 18.14 5.61 -8.22
C VAL A 254 19.02 5.93 -7.02
N THR A 255 19.87 6.95 -7.11
CA THR A 255 20.68 7.41 -5.98
C THR A 255 19.84 8.22 -4.97
N PRO A 256 20.25 8.29 -3.68
CA PRO A 256 19.60 9.13 -2.68
C PRO A 256 19.47 10.60 -3.10
N SER A 257 20.51 11.17 -3.72
CA SER A 257 20.50 12.56 -4.20
C SER A 257 19.47 12.78 -5.31
N VAL A 258 19.41 11.87 -6.29
CA VAL A 258 18.40 11.92 -7.37
C VAL A 258 16.99 11.77 -6.79
N TYR A 259 16.82 10.91 -5.79
CA TYR A 259 15.55 10.73 -5.11
C TYR A 259 15.09 12.02 -4.40
N ARG A 260 15.98 12.68 -3.65
CA ARG A 260 15.71 13.97 -2.98
C ARG A 260 15.20 15.02 -3.95
N THR A 261 15.91 15.25 -5.06
CA THR A 261 15.51 16.24 -6.06
C THR A 261 14.11 15.95 -6.61
N ARG A 262 13.81 14.67 -6.90
CA ARG A 262 12.49 14.25 -7.40
C ARG A 262 11.39 14.39 -6.35
N ALA A 263 11.67 14.08 -5.09
CA ALA A 263 10.72 14.19 -4.00
C ALA A 263 10.32 15.65 -3.75
N ARG A 264 11.30 16.55 -3.69
CA ARG A 264 11.06 17.99 -3.47
C ARG A 264 10.35 18.68 -4.63
N ALA A 265 10.71 18.34 -5.86
CA ALA A 265 10.01 18.85 -7.03
C ALA A 265 8.53 18.43 -7.07
N ARG A 266 8.20 17.28 -6.45
CA ARG A 266 6.81 16.82 -6.30
C ARG A 266 6.08 17.56 -5.17
N SER A 267 6.71 17.78 -4.02
CA SER A 267 6.12 18.57 -2.92
C SER A 267 5.88 20.03 -3.32
N ALA A 268 6.80 20.65 -4.06
CA ALA A 268 6.65 22.04 -4.54
C ALA A 268 5.50 22.21 -5.58
N ARG A 269 5.05 21.12 -6.22
CA ARG A 269 3.93 21.14 -7.17
C ARG A 269 2.56 20.92 -6.51
N ASP A 270 2.50 20.60 -5.22
CA ASP A 270 1.24 20.47 -4.44
C ASP A 270 1.27 21.42 -3.22
N PRO A 271 0.97 22.72 -3.38
CA PRO A 271 1.09 23.72 -2.31
C PRO A 271 0.09 23.55 -1.14
N ARG A 272 -0.77 22.52 -1.15
CA ARG A 272 -1.80 22.28 -0.12
C ARG A 272 -1.38 21.26 0.96
N ALA A 273 -0.13 20.80 0.96
CA ALA A 273 0.39 19.84 1.95
C ALA A 273 1.37 20.45 2.96
N SER A 274 1.65 21.75 2.86
CA SER A 274 2.53 22.49 3.77
C SER A 274 1.69 23.46 4.60
N GLY A 275 0.96 22.92 5.58
CA GLY A 275 0.13 23.67 6.52
C GLY A 275 -0.30 22.77 7.66
#